data_AF-A0A947M1Z6-F1
#
_entry.id   AF-A0A947M1Z6-F1
#
_cell.length_a   1.000
_cell.length_b   1.000
_cell.length_c   1.000
_cell.angle_alpha   90.00
_cell.angle_beta   90.00
_cell.angle_gamma   90.00
#
_symmetry.space_group_name_H-M   'P 1'
#
loop_
_entity.id
_entity.type
_entity.pdbx_description
1 polymer ?
#
loop_
_entity_poly.entity_id
_entity_poly.type
_entity_poly.pdbx_seq_one_letter_code
_entity_poly.pdbx_strand_id
1 'polypeptide(L)'
;MLTKSSAWAALADERTALQDKTMRDMPATQRVIKHDGIVLDYSRHRVTDATMAKLMDLAKHCDVAGWRDRMFAGEKINNTENRAVLHTALRRPRADHVAVDGENVMPFVHDVLDRMENFTQAVHEGRWRGHSGRAVTDVVNIGIGGSDLGPRMVYQALRAFHKDDIRVHFVSNVDGADIESVLSECDPGTTLFLIASKTFTTSETMTNARTARQWLLDGMFGDEEAVASHFVALSTNTDAVAAFGITPDNTFPFREWVGGRYSLWSAIGLPIALGVGFGNFRALLHGANAMDRHFCDAPLAENMPVVMGLLGLWYRNFWDAQSCAVIPYSRDMGLLPQWLQQTDMESNGKAVTRDGVAVDYETGPIVFGAPGTDSQHAFFQLIHQGTTLIPCDFIAPIAAPSVHTDHHRILLANMVAQAEALKNGRSLADSDNNPQKEFTGNRPSSLILMDRLDPYHLGQLIALYEHKVFVQGILWNINSFDQWGVELG
;
A
#
# COMPACT_ATOMS: atom_id res chain seq x y z
N MET A 1 30.38 0.29 -2.37
CA MET A 1 29.49 0.73 -1.27
C MET A 1 28.92 2.08 -1.65
N LEU A 2 27.61 2.25 -1.50
CA LEU A 2 26.85 3.45 -1.91
C LEU A 2 27.42 4.74 -1.30
N THR A 3 27.77 4.69 -0.02
CA THR A 3 28.32 5.80 0.80
C THR A 3 29.66 6.33 0.30
N LYS A 4 30.40 5.54 -0.49
CA LYS A 4 31.70 5.93 -1.06
C LYS A 4 31.59 6.52 -2.47
N SER A 5 30.38 6.60 -3.03
CA SER A 5 30.15 7.20 -4.36
C SER A 5 30.30 8.72 -4.32
N SER A 6 30.71 9.32 -5.44
CA SER A 6 30.75 10.78 -5.58
C SER A 6 29.36 11.42 -5.46
N ALA A 7 28.31 10.74 -5.93
CA ALA A 7 26.93 11.19 -5.82
C ALA A 7 26.48 11.30 -4.35
N TRP A 8 26.84 10.31 -3.53
CA TRP A 8 26.54 10.34 -2.09
C TRP A 8 27.32 11.46 -1.37
N ALA A 9 28.62 11.59 -1.65
CA ALA A 9 29.45 12.65 -1.08
C ALA A 9 28.89 14.05 -1.42
N ALA A 10 28.46 14.27 -2.68
CA ALA A 10 27.87 15.54 -3.10
C ALA A 10 26.58 15.89 -2.33
N LEU A 11 25.79 14.89 -1.92
CA LEU A 11 24.60 15.07 -1.08
C LEU A 11 24.98 15.38 0.38
N ALA A 12 26.03 14.75 0.91
CA ALA A 12 26.54 15.08 2.25
C ALA A 12 27.04 16.54 2.32
N ASP A 13 27.74 17.00 1.28
CA ASP A 13 28.16 18.39 1.14
C ASP A 13 26.96 19.34 1.02
N GLU A 14 25.95 18.96 0.23
CA GLU A 14 24.70 19.72 0.10
C GLU A 14 23.98 19.86 1.44
N ARG A 15 23.88 18.78 2.21
CA ARG A 15 23.26 18.82 3.54
C ARG A 15 23.99 19.77 4.46
N THR A 16 25.32 19.76 4.42
CA THR A 16 26.16 20.68 5.21
C THR A 16 25.91 22.13 4.79
N ALA A 17 25.86 22.41 3.49
CA ALA A 17 25.55 23.74 2.96
C ALA A 17 24.13 24.23 3.31
N LEU A 18 23.21 23.31 3.60
CA LEU A 18 21.85 23.63 4.01
C LEU A 18 21.67 23.71 5.52
N GLN A 19 22.63 23.29 6.36
CA GLN A 19 22.49 23.09 7.81
C GLN A 19 21.88 24.29 8.58
N ASP A 20 22.22 25.51 8.18
CA ASP A 20 21.74 26.74 8.83
C ASP A 20 20.63 27.45 8.05
N LYS A 21 20.19 26.91 6.91
CA LYS A 21 19.10 27.47 6.09
C LYS A 21 17.75 26.93 6.51
N THR A 22 16.78 27.82 6.70
CA THR A 22 15.39 27.47 6.98
C THR A 22 14.56 27.49 5.69
N MET A 23 13.53 26.64 5.60
CA MET A 23 12.56 26.69 4.48
C MET A 23 11.82 28.03 4.37
N ARG A 24 11.79 28.85 5.42
CA ARG A 24 11.19 30.19 5.42
C ARG A 24 12.06 31.19 4.64
N ASP A 25 13.38 31.05 4.74
CA ASP A 25 14.36 31.93 4.10
C ASP A 25 14.72 31.48 2.68
N MET A 26 14.34 30.25 2.31
CA MET A 26 14.53 29.74 0.96
C MET A 26 13.54 30.38 -0.02
N PRO A 27 13.96 30.69 -1.26
CA PRO A 27 13.06 31.19 -2.29
C PRO A 27 11.87 30.26 -2.49
N ALA A 28 10.66 30.83 -2.53
CA ALA A 28 9.46 30.07 -2.86
C ALA A 28 9.62 29.43 -4.25
N THR A 29 9.67 28.10 -4.29
CA THR A 29 9.79 27.33 -5.54
C THR A 29 8.54 26.49 -5.68
N GLN A 30 7.84 26.61 -6.82
CA GLN A 30 6.75 25.69 -7.14
C GLN A 30 7.36 24.33 -7.49
N ARG A 31 7.04 23.33 -6.67
CA ARG A 31 7.48 21.95 -6.83
C ARG A 31 6.25 21.07 -6.87
N VAL A 32 5.62 21.02 -8.04
CA VAL A 32 4.34 20.32 -8.23
C VAL A 32 4.46 19.41 -9.43
N ILE A 33 4.16 18.12 -9.24
CA ILE A 33 3.96 17.16 -10.33
C ILE A 33 2.47 16.83 -10.37
N LYS A 34 1.90 16.73 -11.56
CA LYS A 34 0.51 16.34 -11.78
C LYS A 34 0.47 15.20 -12.76
N HIS A 35 -0.33 14.20 -12.45
CA HIS A 35 -0.56 13.05 -13.32
C HIS A 35 -1.98 12.58 -13.12
N ASP A 36 -2.81 12.74 -14.14
CA ASP A 36 -4.10 12.05 -14.27
C ASP A 36 -4.97 12.06 -13.00
N GLY A 37 -5.24 13.27 -12.47
CA GLY A 37 -6.07 13.46 -11.27
C GLY A 37 -5.32 13.35 -9.94
N ILE A 38 -4.02 13.04 -9.94
CA ILE A 38 -3.14 13.09 -8.76
C ILE A 38 -2.20 14.30 -8.84
N VAL A 39 -2.00 14.96 -7.71
CA VAL A 39 -1.08 16.09 -7.54
C VAL A 39 -0.12 15.78 -6.39
N LEU A 40 1.18 15.85 -6.67
CA LEU A 40 2.23 15.85 -5.65
C LEU A 40 2.79 17.27 -5.53
N ASP A 41 2.44 17.98 -4.46
CA ASP A 41 3.10 19.23 -4.07
C ASP A 41 4.14 18.95 -2.99
N TYR A 42 5.41 19.04 -3.38
CA TYR A 42 6.57 18.84 -2.53
C TYR A 42 7.35 20.15 -2.31
N SER A 43 6.67 21.30 -2.37
CA SER A 43 7.29 22.62 -2.15
C SER A 43 7.69 22.88 -0.70
N ARG A 44 7.22 22.05 0.24
CA ARG A 44 7.47 22.18 1.69
C ARG A 44 8.55 21.21 2.16
N HIS A 45 9.55 21.00 1.30
CA HIS A 45 10.74 20.23 1.60
C HIS A 45 11.97 21.13 1.66
N ARG A 46 12.90 20.79 2.54
CA ARG A 46 14.20 21.46 2.72
C ARG A 46 15.16 21.04 1.59
N VAL A 47 14.84 21.46 0.37
CA VAL A 47 15.55 21.15 -0.87
C VAL A 47 15.60 22.37 -1.79
N THR A 48 16.72 22.55 -2.46
CA THR A 48 16.89 23.54 -3.54
C THR A 48 16.93 22.83 -4.90
N ASP A 49 17.01 23.59 -6.00
CA ASP A 49 17.19 22.98 -7.32
C ASP A 49 18.53 22.26 -7.43
N ALA A 50 19.57 22.76 -6.75
CA ALA A 50 20.86 22.06 -6.66
C ALA A 50 20.73 20.75 -5.87
N THR A 51 19.96 20.73 -4.78
CA THR A 51 19.66 19.51 -4.02
C THR A 51 18.94 18.49 -4.89
N MET A 52 17.89 18.91 -5.60
CA MET A 52 17.12 18.03 -6.48
C MET A 52 17.98 17.50 -7.64
N ALA A 53 18.83 18.33 -8.25
CA ALA A 53 19.75 17.88 -9.29
C ALA A 53 20.70 16.78 -8.80
N LYS A 54 21.30 16.96 -7.60
CA LYS A 54 22.18 15.95 -6.98
C LYS A 54 21.45 14.66 -6.62
N LEU A 55 20.20 14.76 -6.15
CA LEU A 55 19.35 13.58 -5.90
C LEU A 55 19.06 12.83 -7.22
N MET A 56 18.80 13.55 -8.31
CA MET A 56 18.61 12.93 -9.62
C MET A 56 19.90 12.27 -10.14
N ASP A 57 21.06 12.85 -9.86
CA ASP A 57 22.35 12.23 -10.21
C ASP A 57 22.61 10.96 -9.41
N LEU A 58 22.17 10.90 -8.14
CA LEU A 58 22.16 9.64 -7.37
C LEU A 58 21.22 8.60 -8.01
N ALA A 59 20.01 8.98 -8.41
CA ALA A 59 19.08 8.06 -9.08
C ALA A 59 19.67 7.46 -10.37
N LYS A 60 20.36 8.28 -11.16
CA LYS A 60 21.09 7.83 -12.36
C LYS A 60 22.27 6.92 -11.99
N HIS A 61 23.03 7.27 -10.95
CA HIS A 61 24.16 6.46 -10.48
C HIS A 61 23.72 5.06 -10.04
N CYS A 62 22.57 4.95 -9.35
CA CYS A 62 22.00 3.67 -8.93
C CYS A 62 21.20 2.95 -10.03
N ASP A 63 21.12 3.52 -11.24
CA ASP A 63 20.40 2.99 -12.39
C ASP A 63 18.90 2.68 -12.11
N VAL A 64 18.20 3.61 -11.45
CA VAL A 64 16.77 3.41 -11.10
C VAL A 64 15.92 3.09 -12.34
N ALA A 65 16.20 3.73 -13.48
CA ALA A 65 15.48 3.48 -14.73
C ALA A 65 15.75 2.06 -15.27
N GLY A 66 17.01 1.62 -15.30
CA GLY A 66 17.34 0.26 -15.73
C GLY A 66 16.71 -0.79 -14.83
N TRP A 67 16.77 -0.63 -13.51
CA TRP A 67 16.13 -1.56 -12.57
C TRP A 67 14.60 -1.61 -12.73
N ARG A 68 13.96 -0.46 -12.97
CA ARG A 68 12.53 -0.41 -13.30
C ARG A 68 12.26 -1.25 -14.55
N ASP A 69 13.01 -1.03 -15.62
CA ASP A 69 12.79 -1.72 -16.89
C ASP A 69 12.95 -3.24 -16.72
N ARG A 70 13.92 -3.69 -15.91
CA ARG A 70 14.08 -5.11 -15.53
C ARG A 70 12.86 -5.67 -14.78
N MET A 71 12.29 -4.91 -13.83
CA MET A 71 11.08 -5.30 -13.12
C MET A 71 9.92 -5.53 -14.10
N PHE A 72 9.66 -4.55 -14.98
CA PHE A 72 8.57 -4.61 -15.95
C PHE A 72 8.79 -5.64 -17.07
N ALA A 73 10.05 -6.00 -17.34
CA ALA A 73 10.41 -7.06 -18.28
C ALA A 73 10.27 -8.48 -17.69
N GLY A 74 9.98 -8.61 -16.39
CA GLY A 74 9.86 -9.92 -15.72
C GLY A 74 11.19 -10.57 -15.38
N GLU A 75 12.28 -9.79 -15.32
CA GLU A 75 13.57 -10.30 -14.86
C GLU A 75 13.52 -10.69 -13.38
N LYS A 76 14.41 -11.62 -12.99
CA LYS A 76 14.48 -12.16 -11.64
C LYS A 76 15.20 -11.22 -10.67
N ILE A 77 14.61 -10.04 -10.43
CA ILE A 77 15.18 -9.00 -9.58
C ILE A 77 15.07 -9.29 -8.08
N ASN A 78 14.18 -10.20 -7.68
CA ASN A 78 14.20 -10.78 -6.34
C ASN A 78 15.30 -11.85 -6.33
N ASN A 79 16.52 -11.41 -6.03
CA ASN A 79 17.73 -12.19 -6.28
C ASN A 79 17.97 -13.29 -5.24
N THR A 80 17.50 -13.12 -4.00
CA THR A 80 17.70 -14.12 -2.93
C THR A 80 16.76 -15.32 -3.08
N GLU A 81 15.59 -15.13 -3.70
CA GLU A 81 14.66 -16.20 -4.01
C GLU A 81 14.69 -16.63 -5.49
N ASN A 82 15.48 -15.95 -6.33
CA ASN A 82 15.56 -16.14 -7.78
C ASN A 82 14.19 -16.06 -8.47
N ARG A 83 13.44 -14.98 -8.20
CA ARG A 83 12.07 -14.76 -8.68
C ARG A 83 11.90 -13.46 -9.42
N ALA A 84 10.99 -13.46 -10.41
CA ALA A 84 10.47 -12.24 -11.00
C ALA A 84 9.58 -11.49 -10.00
N VAL A 85 9.38 -10.20 -10.24
CA VAL A 85 8.51 -9.33 -9.43
C VAL A 85 7.56 -8.60 -10.38
N LEU A 86 6.31 -9.04 -10.42
CA LEU A 86 5.40 -8.66 -11.50
C LEU A 86 3.98 -8.34 -11.04
N HIS A 87 3.82 -7.79 -9.84
CA HIS A 87 2.52 -7.25 -9.39
C HIS A 87 1.94 -6.23 -10.39
N THR A 88 2.78 -5.52 -11.15
CA THR A 88 2.37 -4.62 -12.24
C THR A 88 1.66 -5.35 -13.40
N ALA A 89 1.98 -6.61 -13.69
CA ALA A 89 1.32 -7.39 -14.74
C ALA A 89 -0.16 -7.66 -14.43
N LEU A 90 -0.55 -7.71 -13.15
CA LEU A 90 -1.92 -7.99 -12.69
C LEU A 90 -2.94 -6.92 -13.10
N ARG A 91 -2.45 -5.74 -13.50
CA ARG A 91 -3.25 -4.56 -13.84
C ARG A 91 -3.06 -4.10 -15.28
N ARG A 92 -2.32 -4.85 -16.11
CA ARG A 92 -2.11 -4.51 -17.53
C ARG A 92 -3.31 -4.89 -18.41
N PRO A 93 -3.47 -4.25 -19.58
CA PRO A 93 -4.46 -4.66 -20.58
C PRO A 93 -4.21 -6.09 -21.11
N ARG A 94 -5.29 -6.77 -21.52
CA ARG A 94 -5.24 -8.15 -22.05
C ARG A 94 -4.33 -8.34 -23.25
N ALA A 95 -4.23 -7.32 -24.10
CA ALA A 95 -3.43 -7.36 -25.32
C ALA A 95 -1.91 -7.24 -25.06
N ASP A 96 -1.50 -6.93 -23.83
CA ASP A 96 -0.08 -6.78 -23.51
C ASP A 96 0.64 -8.13 -23.50
N HIS A 97 1.96 -8.06 -23.60
CA HIS A 97 2.84 -9.21 -23.53
C HIS A 97 3.87 -9.00 -22.43
N VAL A 98 3.87 -9.90 -21.44
CA VAL A 98 4.84 -9.91 -20.33
C VAL A 98 5.35 -11.33 -20.19
N ALA A 99 6.65 -11.51 -20.34
CA ALA A 99 7.27 -12.83 -20.28
C ALA A 99 7.94 -13.08 -18.92
N VAL A 100 7.76 -14.28 -18.37
CA VAL A 100 8.58 -14.81 -17.27
C VAL A 100 9.11 -16.15 -17.72
N ASP A 101 10.43 -16.33 -17.66
CA ASP A 101 11.09 -17.57 -18.10
C ASP A 101 10.66 -18.01 -19.53
N GLY A 102 10.36 -17.05 -20.41
CA GLY A 102 9.94 -17.27 -21.79
C GLY A 102 8.43 -17.48 -22.00
N GLU A 103 7.63 -17.53 -20.95
CA GLU A 103 6.17 -17.72 -21.03
C GLU A 103 5.42 -16.38 -20.86
N ASN A 104 4.48 -16.08 -21.76
CA ASN A 104 3.60 -14.93 -21.59
C ASN A 104 2.60 -15.15 -20.45
N VAL A 105 2.65 -14.32 -19.41
CA VAL A 105 1.80 -14.47 -18.22
C VAL A 105 0.43 -13.80 -18.35
N MET A 106 0.22 -12.94 -19.36
CA MET A 106 -1.02 -12.17 -19.50
C MET A 106 -2.28 -13.03 -19.70
N PRO A 107 -2.28 -14.13 -20.49
CA PRO A 107 -3.43 -15.02 -20.57
C PRO A 107 -3.85 -15.55 -19.20
N PHE A 108 -2.90 -16.03 -18.39
CA PHE A 108 -3.18 -16.51 -17.04
C PHE A 108 -3.79 -15.43 -16.14
N VAL A 109 -3.22 -14.22 -16.16
CA VAL A 109 -3.73 -13.09 -15.37
C VAL A 109 -5.20 -12.83 -15.70
N HIS A 110 -5.52 -12.75 -17.00
CA HIS A 110 -6.87 -12.43 -17.43
C HIS A 110 -7.87 -13.59 -17.25
N ASP A 111 -7.43 -14.84 -17.36
CA ASP A 111 -8.29 -16.00 -17.06
C ASP A 111 -8.73 -15.97 -15.57
N VAL A 112 -7.81 -15.62 -14.66
CA VAL A 112 -8.15 -15.45 -13.24
C VAL A 112 -9.08 -14.26 -13.03
N LEU A 113 -8.84 -13.12 -13.69
CA LEU A 113 -9.73 -11.95 -13.60
C LEU A 113 -11.13 -12.24 -14.13
N ASP A 114 -11.26 -12.94 -15.27
CA ASP A 114 -12.56 -13.33 -15.82
C ASP A 114 -13.30 -14.29 -14.88
N ARG A 115 -12.57 -15.21 -14.26
CA ARG A 115 -13.13 -16.11 -13.25
C ARG A 115 -13.63 -15.35 -12.03
N MET A 116 -12.86 -14.38 -11.53
CA MET A 116 -13.29 -13.51 -10.44
C MET A 116 -14.54 -12.72 -10.83
N GLU A 117 -14.59 -12.16 -12.04
CA GLU A 117 -15.75 -11.41 -12.55
C GLU A 117 -17.02 -12.28 -12.58
N ASN A 118 -16.92 -13.46 -13.18
CA ASN A 118 -18.03 -14.41 -13.25
C ASN A 118 -18.51 -14.85 -11.87
N PHE A 119 -17.58 -15.09 -10.94
CA PHE A 119 -17.90 -15.47 -9.57
C PHE A 119 -18.56 -14.32 -8.80
N THR A 120 -17.99 -13.11 -8.85
CA THR A 120 -18.58 -11.91 -8.24
C THR A 120 -19.99 -11.66 -8.76
N GLN A 121 -20.19 -11.77 -10.08
CA GLN A 121 -21.51 -11.62 -10.69
C GLN A 121 -22.48 -12.70 -10.21
N ALA A 122 -22.05 -13.97 -10.13
CA ALA A 122 -22.89 -15.05 -9.63
C ALA A 122 -23.34 -14.85 -8.17
N VAL A 123 -22.45 -14.33 -7.32
CA VAL A 123 -22.78 -13.97 -5.92
C VAL A 123 -23.78 -12.80 -5.88
N HIS A 124 -23.51 -11.71 -6.60
CA HIS A 124 -24.38 -10.52 -6.61
C HIS A 124 -25.76 -10.76 -7.22
N GLU A 125 -25.87 -11.69 -8.18
CA GLU A 125 -27.16 -12.07 -8.77
C GLU A 125 -27.90 -13.14 -7.95
N GLY A 126 -27.36 -13.59 -6.82
CA GLY A 126 -27.93 -14.65 -5.99
C GLY A 126 -28.00 -16.00 -6.69
N ARG A 127 -27.18 -16.21 -7.73
CA ARG A 127 -26.99 -17.49 -8.42
C ARG A 127 -26.08 -18.41 -7.64
N TRP A 128 -25.06 -17.85 -6.97
CA TRP A 128 -24.31 -18.57 -5.95
C TRP A 128 -25.16 -18.68 -4.69
N ARG A 129 -25.50 -19.91 -4.30
CA ARG A 129 -26.34 -20.20 -3.14
C ARG A 129 -25.54 -21.05 -2.17
N GLY A 130 -25.67 -20.72 -0.89
CA GLY A 130 -25.17 -21.59 0.17
C GLY A 130 -25.90 -22.93 0.18
N HIS A 131 -25.43 -23.84 1.03
CA HIS A 131 -26.02 -25.16 1.21
C HIS A 131 -27.50 -25.09 1.63
N SER A 132 -27.91 -24.02 2.34
CA SER A 132 -29.31 -23.77 2.68
C SER A 132 -30.20 -23.35 1.49
N GLY A 133 -29.63 -23.19 0.29
CA GLY A 133 -30.31 -22.67 -0.90
C GLY A 133 -30.53 -21.15 -0.89
N ARG A 134 -30.12 -20.45 0.16
CA ARG A 134 -30.21 -18.99 0.26
C ARG A 134 -29.02 -18.31 -0.42
N ALA A 135 -29.24 -17.08 -0.90
CA ALA A 135 -28.18 -16.25 -1.45
C ALA A 135 -27.19 -15.83 -0.35
N VAL A 136 -25.93 -15.64 -0.72
CA VAL A 136 -24.90 -15.13 0.19
C VAL A 136 -25.21 -13.69 0.58
N THR A 137 -25.02 -13.35 1.85
CA THR A 137 -25.17 -11.99 2.39
C THR A 137 -23.89 -11.50 3.06
N ASP A 138 -23.05 -12.43 3.50
CA ASP A 138 -21.83 -12.15 4.25
C ASP A 138 -20.65 -12.88 3.61
N VAL A 139 -19.54 -12.18 3.43
CA VAL A 139 -18.28 -12.73 2.93
C VAL A 139 -17.22 -12.53 4.00
N VAL A 140 -16.56 -13.59 4.44
CA VAL A 140 -15.51 -13.54 5.46
C VAL A 140 -14.18 -13.88 4.80
N ASN A 141 -13.30 -12.89 4.65
CA ASN A 141 -11.92 -13.11 4.23
C ASN A 141 -11.08 -13.55 5.43
N ILE A 142 -10.47 -14.73 5.33
CA ILE A 142 -9.56 -15.28 6.34
C ILE A 142 -8.14 -15.25 5.76
N GLY A 143 -7.29 -14.36 6.27
CA GLY A 143 -5.93 -14.17 5.79
C GLY A 143 -5.14 -13.23 6.71
N ILE A 144 -3.81 -13.28 6.65
CA ILE A 144 -2.94 -12.42 7.47
C ILE A 144 -1.92 -11.68 6.61
N GLY A 145 -1.48 -10.51 7.09
CA GLY A 145 -0.50 -9.67 6.38
C GLY A 145 -0.98 -9.28 4.99
N GLY A 146 -0.27 -9.73 3.96
CA GLY A 146 -0.56 -9.35 2.57
C GLY A 146 -1.92 -9.86 2.07
N SER A 147 -2.42 -10.94 2.66
CA SER A 147 -3.74 -11.53 2.37
C SER A 147 -4.90 -10.80 3.05
N ASP A 148 -4.64 -9.75 3.83
CA ASP A 148 -5.64 -9.01 4.59
C ASP A 148 -5.47 -7.49 4.45
N LEU A 149 -4.29 -6.95 4.74
CA LEU A 149 -4.07 -5.51 4.90
C LEU A 149 -4.44 -4.69 3.67
N GLY A 150 -4.02 -5.14 2.48
CA GLY A 150 -4.36 -4.49 1.20
C GLY A 150 -5.87 -4.55 0.92
N PRO A 151 -6.48 -5.75 0.85
CA PRO A 151 -7.92 -5.89 0.68
C PRO A 151 -8.78 -5.14 1.69
N ARG A 152 -8.45 -5.22 2.99
CA ARG A 152 -9.17 -4.53 4.07
C ARG A 152 -9.08 -3.01 3.91
N MET A 153 -7.89 -2.50 3.59
CA MET A 153 -7.67 -1.07 3.36
C MET A 153 -8.48 -0.56 2.18
N VAL A 154 -8.47 -1.27 1.04
CA VAL A 154 -9.22 -0.87 -0.16
C VAL A 154 -10.73 -0.93 0.09
N TYR A 155 -11.20 -2.02 0.70
CA TYR A 155 -12.63 -2.15 1.04
C TYR A 155 -13.08 -1.01 1.95
N GLN A 156 -12.30 -0.64 2.97
CA GLN A 156 -12.64 0.50 3.82
C GLN A 156 -12.62 1.83 3.06
N ALA A 157 -11.59 2.07 2.23
CA ALA A 157 -11.44 3.31 1.47
C ALA A 157 -12.58 3.52 0.44
N LEU A 158 -13.14 2.42 -0.08
CA LEU A 158 -14.23 2.44 -1.06
C LEU A 158 -15.61 2.21 -0.43
N ARG A 159 -15.80 2.59 0.83
CA ARG A 159 -17.09 2.49 1.53
C ARG A 159 -18.28 3.06 0.75
N ALA A 160 -18.08 4.16 0.01
CA ALA A 160 -19.14 4.76 -0.81
C ALA A 160 -19.60 3.90 -2.00
N PHE A 161 -18.86 2.85 -2.33
CA PHE A 161 -19.12 1.93 -3.45
C PHE A 161 -19.54 0.53 -2.98
N HIS A 162 -19.74 0.35 -1.67
CA HIS A 162 -20.18 -0.93 -1.12
C HIS A 162 -21.51 -1.38 -1.72
N LYS A 163 -21.63 -2.69 -1.90
CA LYS A 163 -22.88 -3.35 -2.27
C LYS A 163 -23.78 -3.45 -1.03
N ASP A 164 -25.02 -2.96 -1.13
CA ASP A 164 -25.96 -2.96 -0.01
C ASP A 164 -26.33 -4.38 0.48
N ASP A 165 -26.28 -5.35 -0.43
CA ASP A 165 -26.70 -6.73 -0.24
C ASP A 165 -25.59 -7.70 0.18
N ILE A 166 -24.33 -7.26 0.18
CA ILE A 166 -23.16 -8.07 0.54
C ILE A 166 -22.29 -7.32 1.54
N ARG A 167 -22.09 -7.90 2.73
CA ARG A 167 -21.16 -7.40 3.74
C ARG A 167 -19.87 -8.19 3.71
N VAL A 168 -18.73 -7.52 3.61
CA VAL A 168 -17.41 -8.16 3.67
C VAL A 168 -16.76 -7.92 5.03
N HIS A 169 -16.32 -9.02 5.64
CA HIS A 169 -15.65 -9.10 6.93
C HIS A 169 -14.23 -9.62 6.75
N PHE A 170 -13.35 -9.31 7.71
CA PHE A 170 -11.93 -9.66 7.63
C PHE A 170 -11.46 -10.25 8.96
N VAL A 171 -10.99 -11.50 8.91
CA VAL A 171 -10.41 -12.23 10.04
C VAL A 171 -8.94 -12.48 9.74
N SER A 172 -8.07 -12.09 10.67
CA SER A 172 -6.62 -12.13 10.45
C SER A 172 -5.85 -12.71 11.63
N ASN A 173 -6.13 -12.25 12.84
CA ASN A 173 -5.39 -12.62 14.04
C ASN A 173 -5.76 -14.06 14.46
N VAL A 174 -4.81 -14.79 15.04
CA VAL A 174 -5.06 -16.12 15.62
C VAL A 174 -5.73 -16.05 17.00
N ASP A 175 -5.78 -14.86 17.60
CA ASP A 175 -6.64 -14.58 18.76
C ASP A 175 -8.10 -14.90 18.42
N GLY A 176 -8.68 -15.87 19.13
CA GLY A 176 -10.04 -16.37 18.90
C GLY A 176 -11.10 -15.26 18.96
N ALA A 177 -10.84 -14.17 19.67
CA ALA A 177 -11.73 -13.02 19.72
C ALA A 177 -11.96 -12.38 18.33
N ASP A 178 -10.97 -12.40 17.43
CA ASP A 178 -11.09 -11.83 16.08
C ASP A 178 -12.16 -12.59 15.28
N ILE A 179 -12.02 -13.91 15.17
CA ILE A 179 -12.98 -14.74 14.45
C ILE A 179 -14.34 -14.84 15.15
N GLU A 180 -14.38 -14.93 16.48
CA GLU A 180 -15.64 -14.97 17.23
C GLU A 180 -16.49 -13.71 17.03
N SER A 181 -15.85 -12.53 17.01
CA SER A 181 -16.55 -11.26 16.79
C SER A 181 -17.27 -11.25 15.44
N VAL A 182 -16.60 -11.71 14.37
CA VAL A 182 -17.16 -11.77 13.01
C VAL A 182 -18.25 -12.83 12.90
N LEU A 183 -17.99 -14.05 13.39
CA LEU A 183 -18.95 -15.15 13.29
C LEU A 183 -20.24 -14.88 14.06
N SER A 184 -20.19 -14.07 15.13
CA SER A 184 -21.38 -13.67 15.90
C SER A 184 -22.37 -12.78 15.12
N GLU A 185 -21.91 -12.14 14.04
CA GLU A 185 -22.73 -11.29 13.16
C GLU A 185 -23.22 -12.03 11.89
N CYS A 186 -22.78 -13.27 11.69
CA CYS A 186 -22.97 -14.05 10.47
C CYS A 186 -24.03 -15.16 10.63
N ASP A 187 -24.68 -15.53 9.52
CA ASP A 187 -25.57 -16.70 9.43
C ASP A 187 -24.88 -17.82 8.63
N PRO A 188 -24.67 -19.02 9.20
CA PRO A 188 -24.00 -20.13 8.51
C PRO A 188 -24.60 -20.47 7.15
N GLY A 189 -25.92 -20.29 6.98
CA GLY A 189 -26.61 -20.61 5.72
C GLY A 189 -26.46 -19.55 4.62
N THR A 190 -25.91 -18.36 4.92
CA THR A 190 -25.70 -17.26 3.94
C THR A 190 -24.28 -16.68 3.95
N THR A 191 -23.33 -17.31 4.64
CA THR A 191 -21.95 -16.81 4.76
C THR A 191 -20.98 -17.54 3.83
N LEU A 192 -20.22 -16.81 3.01
CA LEU A 192 -19.16 -17.33 2.17
C LEU A 192 -17.79 -17.02 2.78
N PHE A 193 -16.92 -18.02 2.91
CA PHE A 193 -15.57 -17.88 3.41
C PHE A 193 -14.54 -17.89 2.27
N LEU A 194 -13.62 -16.91 2.30
CA LEU A 194 -12.46 -16.85 1.41
C LEU A 194 -11.21 -17.20 2.22
N ILE A 195 -10.55 -18.31 1.92
CA ILE A 195 -9.29 -18.68 2.58
C ILE A 195 -8.12 -18.15 1.75
N ALA A 196 -7.47 -17.10 2.25
CA ALA A 196 -6.41 -16.38 1.57
C ALA A 196 -5.02 -16.76 2.12
N SER A 197 -4.44 -17.84 1.60
CA SER A 197 -3.09 -18.30 1.97
C SER A 197 -2.36 -18.87 0.76
N LYS A 198 -1.19 -18.28 0.45
CA LYS A 198 -0.33 -18.73 -0.65
C LYS A 198 0.02 -20.21 -0.53
N THR A 199 0.60 -20.60 0.60
CA THR A 199 1.03 -21.97 0.86
C THR A 199 -0.09 -22.88 1.34
N PHE A 200 -1.19 -22.30 1.82
CA PHE A 200 -2.27 -23.01 2.51
C PHE A 200 -1.81 -23.73 3.80
N THR A 201 -0.72 -23.24 4.40
CA THR A 201 -0.11 -23.81 5.60
C THR A 201 0.12 -22.78 6.71
N THR A 202 -0.14 -21.49 6.47
CA THR A 202 0.01 -20.41 7.45
C THR A 202 -0.78 -20.72 8.71
N SER A 203 -0.11 -20.79 9.86
CA SER A 203 -0.67 -21.35 11.10
C SER A 203 -1.93 -20.61 11.56
N GLU A 204 -1.88 -19.29 11.58
CA GLU A 204 -2.95 -18.39 11.96
C GLU A 204 -4.16 -18.54 11.03
N THR A 205 -3.91 -18.44 9.72
CA THR A 205 -4.96 -18.58 8.69
C THR A 205 -5.62 -19.95 8.73
N MET A 206 -4.85 -21.03 8.85
CA MET A 206 -5.40 -22.39 8.86
C MET A 206 -6.09 -22.75 10.17
N THR A 207 -5.69 -22.16 11.29
CA THR A 207 -6.42 -22.27 12.55
C THR A 207 -7.78 -21.60 12.42
N ASN A 208 -7.83 -20.36 11.94
CA ASN A 208 -9.08 -19.64 11.69
C ASN A 208 -9.97 -20.34 10.66
N ALA A 209 -9.41 -20.85 9.57
CA ALA A 209 -10.16 -21.58 8.54
C ALA A 209 -10.81 -22.85 9.10
N ARG A 210 -10.12 -23.61 9.97
CA ARG A 210 -10.69 -24.79 10.64
C ARG A 210 -11.79 -24.41 11.62
N THR A 211 -11.62 -23.32 12.38
CA THR A 211 -12.66 -22.78 13.26
C THR A 211 -13.90 -22.38 12.47
N ALA A 212 -13.75 -21.64 11.36
CA ALA A 212 -14.84 -21.26 10.48
C ALA A 212 -15.55 -22.48 9.88
N ARG A 213 -14.78 -23.50 9.46
CA ARG A 213 -15.32 -24.75 8.93
C ARG A 213 -16.16 -25.48 9.98
N GLN A 214 -15.65 -25.60 11.21
CA GLN A 214 -16.40 -26.24 12.30
C GLN A 214 -17.68 -25.47 12.60
N TRP A 215 -17.60 -24.13 12.70
CA TRP A 215 -18.76 -23.28 12.92
C TRP A 215 -19.83 -23.43 11.82
N LEU A 216 -19.42 -23.52 10.55
CA LEU A 216 -20.34 -23.77 9.44
C LEU A 216 -21.03 -25.14 9.62
N LEU A 217 -20.25 -26.19 9.87
CA LEU A 217 -20.79 -27.54 10.01
C LEU A 217 -21.73 -27.67 11.19
N ASP A 218 -21.42 -27.04 12.33
CA ASP A 218 -22.31 -27.00 13.49
C ASP A 218 -23.64 -26.31 13.12
N GLY A 219 -23.58 -25.22 12.35
CA GLY A 219 -24.75 -24.53 11.82
C GLY A 219 -25.55 -25.33 10.79
N MET A 220 -24.91 -26.28 10.09
CA MET A 220 -25.50 -27.15 9.06
C MET A 220 -25.71 -28.60 9.55
N PHE A 221 -25.80 -28.80 10.88
CA PHE A 221 -26.07 -30.11 11.49
C PHE A 221 -25.07 -31.23 11.11
N GLY A 222 -23.83 -30.86 10.81
CA GLY A 222 -22.75 -31.77 10.46
C GLY A 222 -22.71 -32.22 9.00
N ASP A 223 -23.45 -31.57 8.09
CA ASP A 223 -23.42 -31.91 6.67
C ASP A 223 -22.14 -31.43 5.98
N GLU A 224 -21.26 -32.37 5.65
CA GLU A 224 -19.98 -32.13 4.98
C GLU A 224 -20.12 -31.56 3.56
N GLU A 225 -21.25 -31.79 2.88
CA GLU A 225 -21.50 -31.20 1.55
C GLU A 225 -21.62 -29.66 1.62
N ALA A 226 -21.83 -29.10 2.81
CA ALA A 226 -21.90 -27.65 3.00
C ALA A 226 -20.59 -26.94 2.66
N VAL A 227 -19.43 -27.58 2.88
CA VAL A 227 -18.11 -26.96 2.69
C VAL A 227 -17.94 -26.44 1.26
N ALA A 228 -18.34 -27.23 0.25
CA ALA A 228 -18.16 -26.88 -1.15
C ALA A 228 -19.01 -25.66 -1.60
N SER A 229 -20.08 -25.32 -0.87
CA SER A 229 -20.95 -24.18 -1.20
C SER A 229 -20.57 -22.89 -0.47
N HIS A 230 -19.74 -23.01 0.58
CA HIS A 230 -19.45 -21.92 1.52
C HIS A 230 -17.97 -21.59 1.64
N PHE A 231 -17.07 -22.34 0.98
CA PHE A 231 -15.64 -22.06 0.99
C PHE A 231 -15.07 -21.95 -0.43
N VAL A 232 -14.26 -20.90 -0.62
CA VAL A 232 -13.38 -20.73 -1.78
C VAL A 232 -11.96 -20.43 -1.31
N ALA A 233 -10.97 -20.80 -2.11
CA ALA A 233 -9.56 -20.63 -1.78
C ALA A 233 -8.88 -19.65 -2.71
N LEU A 234 -8.02 -18.79 -2.14
CA LEU A 234 -7.10 -17.91 -2.86
C LEU A 234 -5.69 -18.42 -2.56
N SER A 235 -5.18 -19.32 -3.40
CA SER A 235 -3.96 -20.10 -3.08
C SER A 235 -3.23 -20.60 -4.32
N THR A 236 -1.94 -20.93 -4.17
CA THR A 236 -1.15 -21.64 -5.18
C THR A 236 -1.07 -23.15 -4.92
N ASN A 237 -1.51 -23.63 -3.74
CA ASN A 237 -1.40 -25.02 -3.32
C ASN A 237 -2.71 -25.79 -3.52
N THR A 238 -2.92 -26.34 -4.73
CA THR A 238 -4.15 -27.05 -5.09
C THR A 238 -4.40 -28.30 -4.26
N ASP A 239 -3.34 -29.02 -3.87
CA ASP A 239 -3.48 -30.29 -3.14
C ASP A 239 -3.98 -30.07 -1.70
N ALA A 240 -3.43 -29.07 -1.02
CA ALA A 240 -3.88 -28.70 0.33
C ALA A 240 -5.30 -28.12 0.33
N VAL A 241 -5.66 -27.37 -0.72
CA VAL A 241 -7.02 -26.84 -0.92
C VAL A 241 -8.02 -27.97 -1.14
N ALA A 242 -7.69 -28.94 -1.99
CA ALA A 242 -8.53 -30.12 -2.20
C ALA A 242 -8.69 -30.95 -0.93
N ALA A 243 -7.62 -31.12 -0.14
CA ALA A 243 -7.67 -31.81 1.15
C ALA A 243 -8.56 -31.12 2.19
N PHE A 244 -8.79 -29.80 2.06
CA PHE A 244 -9.73 -29.05 2.89
C PHE A 244 -11.20 -29.26 2.48
N GLY A 245 -11.45 -29.78 1.28
CA GLY A 245 -12.79 -29.99 0.72
C GLY A 245 -13.24 -28.88 -0.25
N ILE A 246 -12.32 -28.04 -0.73
CA ILE A 246 -12.61 -27.00 -1.72
C ILE A 246 -12.30 -27.54 -3.11
N THR A 247 -13.24 -27.37 -4.04
CA THR A 247 -13.09 -27.88 -5.40
C THR A 247 -12.11 -27.01 -6.22
N PRO A 248 -11.51 -27.58 -7.29
CA PRO A 248 -10.73 -26.78 -8.24
C PRO A 248 -11.50 -25.59 -8.82
N ASP A 249 -12.83 -25.72 -9.01
CA ASP A 249 -13.75 -24.68 -9.49
C ASP A 249 -14.01 -23.56 -8.46
N ASN A 250 -13.64 -23.78 -7.21
CA ASN A 250 -13.70 -22.81 -6.11
C ASN A 250 -12.31 -22.29 -5.69
N THR A 251 -11.28 -22.57 -6.50
CA THR A 251 -9.89 -22.18 -6.22
C THR A 251 -9.40 -21.11 -7.18
N PHE A 252 -9.07 -19.92 -6.69
CA PHE A 252 -8.54 -18.81 -7.48
C PHE A 252 -7.02 -18.75 -7.33
N PRO A 253 -6.25 -19.16 -8.35
CA PRO A 253 -4.81 -19.22 -8.25
C PRO A 253 -4.17 -17.83 -8.45
N PHE A 254 -2.97 -17.68 -7.92
CA PHE A 254 -2.04 -16.62 -8.30
C PHE A 254 -0.64 -17.21 -8.51
N ARG A 255 0.38 -16.38 -8.75
CA ARG A 255 1.73 -16.84 -9.11
C ARG A 255 2.77 -16.43 -8.08
N GLU A 256 3.88 -17.16 -8.06
CA GLU A 256 4.99 -16.95 -7.14
C GLU A 256 5.65 -15.56 -7.25
N TRP A 257 5.58 -14.92 -8.42
CA TRP A 257 6.09 -13.56 -8.67
C TRP A 257 5.19 -12.45 -8.09
N VAL A 258 4.05 -12.82 -7.48
CA VAL A 258 3.20 -11.92 -6.69
C VAL A 258 3.64 -12.00 -5.23
N GLY A 259 4.37 -10.97 -4.76
CA GLY A 259 4.71 -10.82 -3.35
C GLY A 259 3.46 -10.52 -2.51
N GLY A 260 3.38 -11.06 -1.28
CA GLY A 260 2.19 -10.93 -0.43
C GLY A 260 1.74 -9.49 -0.22
N ARG A 261 2.68 -8.59 0.16
CA ARG A 261 2.42 -7.15 0.35
C ARG A 261 2.08 -6.37 -0.93
N TYR A 262 2.18 -7.00 -2.10
CA TYR A 262 1.82 -6.46 -3.42
C TYR A 262 0.68 -7.27 -4.08
N SER A 263 -0.09 -8.04 -3.32
CA SER A 263 -0.98 -9.09 -3.88
C SER A 263 -2.43 -8.66 -4.09
N LEU A 264 -2.86 -7.51 -3.58
CA LEU A 264 -4.27 -7.07 -3.63
C LEU A 264 -4.86 -6.97 -5.05
N TRP A 265 -4.00 -6.87 -6.08
CA TRP A 265 -4.37 -6.82 -7.49
C TRP A 265 -4.71 -8.20 -8.08
N SER A 266 -4.37 -9.27 -7.38
CA SER A 266 -4.56 -10.67 -7.81
C SER A 266 -5.88 -11.25 -7.32
N ALA A 267 -6.01 -12.58 -7.32
CA ALA A 267 -7.08 -13.31 -6.63
C ALA A 267 -7.28 -12.86 -5.17
N ILE A 268 -6.22 -12.40 -4.48
CA ILE A 268 -6.31 -11.83 -3.13
C ILE A 268 -7.23 -10.60 -3.06
N GLY A 269 -7.48 -9.92 -4.17
CA GLY A 269 -8.45 -8.81 -4.29
C GLY A 269 -9.91 -9.25 -4.41
N LEU A 270 -10.22 -10.55 -4.43
CA LEU A 270 -11.61 -11.05 -4.51
C LEU A 270 -12.58 -10.48 -3.46
N PRO A 271 -12.23 -10.34 -2.15
CA PRO A 271 -13.10 -9.67 -1.19
C PRO A 271 -13.41 -8.21 -1.58
N ILE A 272 -12.49 -7.51 -2.23
CA ILE A 272 -12.75 -6.15 -2.75
C ILE A 272 -13.81 -6.23 -3.85
N ALA A 273 -13.62 -7.11 -4.84
CA ALA A 273 -14.55 -7.27 -5.95
C ALA A 273 -15.96 -7.67 -5.50
N LEU A 274 -16.07 -8.56 -4.50
CA LEU A 274 -17.35 -8.94 -3.88
C LEU A 274 -17.97 -7.77 -3.11
N GLY A 275 -17.17 -6.96 -2.44
CA GLY A 275 -17.65 -5.82 -1.64
C GLY A 275 -18.10 -4.61 -2.46
N VAL A 276 -17.40 -4.28 -3.55
CA VAL A 276 -17.68 -3.07 -4.36
C VAL A 276 -18.15 -3.33 -5.79
N GLY A 277 -18.21 -4.60 -6.21
CA GLY A 277 -18.49 -4.96 -7.60
C GLY A 277 -17.23 -5.02 -8.47
N PHE A 278 -17.25 -5.96 -9.42
CA PHE A 278 -16.08 -6.21 -10.28
C PHE A 278 -15.76 -5.02 -11.20
N GLY A 279 -16.75 -4.26 -11.65
CA GLY A 279 -16.52 -3.03 -12.42
C GLY A 279 -15.67 -2.00 -11.67
N ASN A 280 -15.93 -1.81 -10.37
CA ASN A 280 -15.14 -0.93 -9.51
C ASN A 280 -13.75 -1.52 -9.25
N PHE A 281 -13.63 -2.84 -9.04
CA PHE A 281 -12.32 -3.50 -8.95
C PHE A 281 -11.49 -3.34 -10.23
N ARG A 282 -12.11 -3.45 -11.41
CA ARG A 282 -11.46 -3.21 -12.70
C ARG A 282 -11.01 -1.76 -12.85
N ALA A 283 -11.80 -0.79 -12.40
CA ALA A 283 -11.40 0.63 -12.35
C ALA A 283 -10.21 0.87 -11.42
N LEU A 284 -10.14 0.17 -10.27
CA LEU A 284 -8.98 0.17 -9.38
C LEU A 284 -7.71 -0.33 -10.07
N LEU A 285 -7.79 -1.45 -10.81
CA LEU A 285 -6.68 -1.96 -11.62
C LEU A 285 -6.24 -0.93 -12.67
N HIS A 286 -7.19 -0.31 -13.38
CA HIS A 286 -6.89 0.70 -14.40
C HIS A 286 -6.17 1.92 -13.84
N GLY A 287 -6.59 2.42 -12.68
CA GLY A 287 -5.90 3.53 -12.03
C GLY A 287 -4.47 3.18 -11.64
N ALA A 288 -4.28 2.00 -11.06
CA ALA A 288 -2.95 1.52 -10.72
C ALA A 288 -2.04 1.36 -11.97
N ASN A 289 -2.60 0.90 -13.10
CA ASN A 289 -1.89 0.84 -14.38
C ASN A 289 -1.55 2.23 -14.95
N ALA A 290 -2.41 3.22 -14.75
CA ALA A 290 -2.11 4.59 -15.15
C ALA A 290 -0.88 5.15 -14.41
N MET A 291 -0.70 4.79 -13.13
CA MET A 291 0.50 5.14 -12.37
C MET A 291 1.72 4.29 -12.76
N ASP A 292 1.55 3.02 -13.16
CA ASP A 292 2.63 2.22 -13.78
C ASP A 292 3.16 2.90 -15.05
N ARG A 293 2.25 3.36 -15.92
CA ARG A 293 2.61 4.07 -17.15
C ARG A 293 3.37 5.35 -16.84
N HIS A 294 2.91 6.15 -15.87
CA HIS A 294 3.67 7.31 -15.39
C HIS A 294 5.07 6.92 -14.91
N PHE A 295 5.18 5.86 -14.11
CA PHE A 295 6.47 5.41 -13.59
C PHE A 295 7.45 4.95 -14.69
N CYS A 296 6.95 4.33 -15.76
CA CYS A 296 7.73 3.94 -16.94
C CYS A 296 8.09 5.12 -17.84
N ASP A 297 7.13 5.98 -18.14
CA ASP A 297 7.22 6.88 -19.30
C ASP A 297 7.72 8.28 -18.92
N ALA A 298 7.48 8.74 -17.68
CA ALA A 298 7.86 10.09 -17.25
C ALA A 298 9.38 10.24 -17.05
N PRO A 299 9.99 11.38 -17.44
CA PRO A 299 11.36 11.73 -17.07
C PRO A 299 11.55 11.66 -15.55
N LEU A 300 12.71 11.18 -15.07
CA LEU A 300 12.95 10.98 -13.62
C LEU A 300 12.64 12.22 -12.77
N ALA A 301 12.91 13.42 -13.28
CA ALA A 301 12.64 14.69 -12.58
C ALA A 301 11.14 15.03 -12.45
N GLU A 302 10.30 14.45 -13.30
CA GLU A 302 8.84 14.63 -13.34
C GLU A 302 8.10 13.35 -12.89
N ASN A 303 8.84 12.34 -12.44
CA ASN A 303 8.31 11.04 -12.06
C ASN A 303 7.99 11.02 -10.55
N MET A 304 6.71 10.93 -10.19
CA MET A 304 6.24 11.09 -8.81
C MET A 304 6.85 10.05 -7.85
N PRO A 305 6.79 8.73 -8.15
CA PRO A 305 7.46 7.74 -7.31
C PRO A 305 8.96 8.01 -7.10
N VAL A 306 9.66 8.45 -8.15
CA VAL A 306 11.11 8.73 -8.09
C VAL A 306 11.40 9.91 -7.17
N VAL A 307 10.66 11.01 -7.34
CA VAL A 307 10.80 12.19 -6.47
C VAL A 307 10.49 11.84 -5.01
N MET A 308 9.41 11.10 -4.75
CA MET A 308 9.06 10.67 -3.39
C MET A 308 10.13 9.76 -2.78
N GLY A 309 10.67 8.80 -3.54
CA GLY A 309 11.74 7.92 -3.09
C GLY A 309 13.04 8.67 -2.76
N LEU A 310 13.41 9.64 -3.59
CA LEU A 310 14.59 10.48 -3.38
C LEU A 310 14.44 11.41 -2.16
N LEU A 311 13.26 12.01 -1.95
CA LEU A 311 12.99 12.79 -0.75
C LEU A 311 13.05 11.90 0.50
N GLY A 312 12.49 10.69 0.44
CA GLY A 312 12.59 9.73 1.55
C GLY A 312 14.03 9.39 1.90
N LEU A 313 14.88 9.10 0.91
CA LEU A 313 16.32 8.87 1.09
C LEU A 313 17.03 10.11 1.65
N TRP A 314 16.70 11.30 1.13
CA TRP A 314 17.27 12.57 1.58
C TRP A 314 17.10 12.76 3.09
N TYR A 315 15.89 12.53 3.61
CA TYR A 315 15.64 12.68 5.04
C TYR A 315 16.19 11.53 5.86
N ARG A 316 16.05 10.29 5.38
CA ARG A 316 16.52 9.11 6.11
C ARG A 316 18.04 9.13 6.31
N ASN A 317 18.80 9.49 5.28
CA ASN A 317 20.25 9.33 5.28
C ASN A 317 21.05 10.61 5.54
N PHE A 318 20.47 11.80 5.30
CA PHE A 318 21.20 13.07 5.48
C PHE A 318 20.63 13.94 6.60
N TRP A 319 19.37 13.73 6.99
CA TRP A 319 18.72 14.44 8.10
C TRP A 319 18.37 13.56 9.31
N ASP A 320 18.80 12.29 9.31
CA ASP A 320 18.57 11.33 10.40
C ASP A 320 17.08 11.16 10.76
N ALA A 321 16.19 11.31 9.78
CA ALA A 321 14.77 11.05 9.99
C ALA A 321 14.54 9.54 10.07
N GLN A 322 14.26 9.03 11.27
CA GLN A 322 14.04 7.61 11.51
C GLN A 322 12.62 7.14 11.19
N SER A 323 11.69 8.08 11.04
CA SER A 323 10.29 7.79 10.77
C SER A 323 9.72 8.69 9.68
N CYS A 324 8.63 8.22 9.06
CA CYS A 324 7.81 8.98 8.13
C CYS A 324 6.34 8.84 8.54
N ALA A 325 5.65 9.98 8.62
CA ALA A 325 4.23 10.03 8.97
C ALA A 325 3.37 10.09 7.69
N VAL A 326 2.41 9.18 7.56
CA VAL A 326 1.41 9.18 6.48
C VAL A 326 0.06 9.57 7.06
N ILE A 327 -0.43 10.75 6.73
CA ILE A 327 -1.61 11.35 7.37
C ILE A 327 -2.70 11.56 6.32
N PRO A 328 -3.61 10.58 6.15
CA PRO A 328 -4.76 10.77 5.28
C PRO A 328 -5.77 11.72 5.93
N TYR A 329 -6.07 12.84 5.28
CA TYR A 329 -7.24 13.67 5.60
C TYR A 329 -8.49 13.08 4.95
N SER A 330 -8.79 11.84 5.36
CA SER A 330 -9.97 11.07 4.99
C SER A 330 -10.13 9.95 6.01
N ARG A 331 -11.33 9.83 6.57
CA ARG A 331 -11.71 8.72 7.45
C ARG A 331 -11.64 7.38 6.73
N ASP A 332 -12.11 7.34 5.48
CA ASP A 332 -12.20 6.10 4.72
C ASP A 332 -10.79 5.55 4.38
N MET A 333 -9.78 6.41 4.22
CA MET A 333 -8.37 6.00 4.02
C MET A 333 -7.63 5.67 5.33
N GLY A 334 -8.31 5.50 6.47
CA GLY A 334 -7.64 5.34 7.77
C GLY A 334 -6.75 4.09 7.95
N LEU A 335 -6.92 3.07 7.12
CA LEU A 335 -6.04 1.89 7.10
C LEU A 335 -4.83 2.03 6.17
N LEU A 336 -4.74 3.12 5.40
CA LEU A 336 -3.61 3.34 4.49
C LEU A 336 -2.24 3.30 5.20
N PRO A 337 -2.05 3.92 6.39
CA PRO A 337 -0.78 3.81 7.11
C PRO A 337 -0.44 2.37 7.53
N GLN A 338 -1.43 1.56 7.92
CA GLN A 338 -1.22 0.16 8.33
C GLN A 338 -0.83 -0.72 7.14
N TRP A 339 -1.45 -0.52 5.98
CA TRP A 339 -1.02 -1.20 4.75
C TRP A 339 0.41 -0.77 4.33
N LEU A 340 0.75 0.51 4.47
CA LEU A 340 2.10 1.01 4.17
C LEU A 340 3.16 0.53 5.16
N GLN A 341 2.80 0.25 6.41
CA GLN A 341 3.72 -0.36 7.37
C GLN A 341 4.24 -1.70 6.83
N GLN A 342 3.36 -2.58 6.36
CA GLN A 342 3.82 -3.80 5.72
C GLN A 342 4.55 -3.51 4.41
N THR A 343 3.95 -2.71 3.52
CA THR A 343 4.47 -2.53 2.16
C THR A 343 5.87 -1.89 2.15
N ASP A 344 6.11 -0.86 2.96
CA ASP A 344 7.41 -0.17 3.05
C ASP A 344 8.38 -0.92 3.99
N MET A 345 7.98 -1.19 5.24
CA MET A 345 8.91 -1.69 6.26
C MET A 345 9.35 -3.13 6.01
N GLU A 346 8.44 -4.02 5.57
CA GLU A 346 8.80 -5.41 5.24
C GLU A 346 9.64 -5.47 3.94
N SER A 347 9.44 -4.53 3.02
CA SER A 347 10.26 -4.42 1.80
C SER A 347 11.66 -3.91 2.11
N ASN A 348 11.77 -2.77 2.79
CA ASN A 348 12.99 -1.99 2.85
C ASN A 348 13.70 -2.01 4.22
N GLY A 349 13.14 -2.66 5.23
CA GLY A 349 13.77 -2.91 6.53
C GLY A 349 14.85 -3.99 6.43
N LYS A 350 15.93 -3.70 5.70
CA LYS A 350 16.99 -4.67 5.35
C LYS A 350 18.36 -4.19 5.83
N ALA A 351 19.20 -5.15 6.23
CA ALA A 351 20.56 -4.90 6.72
C ALA A 351 21.66 -5.32 5.73
N VAL A 352 21.29 -5.88 4.58
CA VAL A 352 22.22 -6.47 3.60
C VAL A 352 21.84 -5.99 2.21
N THR A 353 22.84 -5.62 1.42
CA THR A 353 22.67 -5.24 0.01
C THR A 353 22.27 -6.43 -0.86
N ARG A 354 21.82 -6.19 -2.10
CA ARG A 354 21.59 -7.23 -3.12
C ARG A 354 22.81 -8.14 -3.34
N ASP A 355 24.03 -7.63 -3.17
CA ASP A 355 25.27 -8.40 -3.32
C ASP A 355 25.67 -9.22 -2.08
N GLY A 356 24.81 -9.27 -1.04
CA GLY A 356 25.09 -10.04 0.18
C GLY A 356 26.04 -9.37 1.18
N VAL A 357 26.34 -8.08 1.02
CA VAL A 357 27.22 -7.31 1.92
C VAL A 357 26.38 -6.52 2.93
N ALA A 358 26.80 -6.51 4.20
CA ALA A 358 26.15 -5.67 5.22
C ALA A 358 26.23 -4.18 4.84
N VAL A 359 25.12 -3.45 5.02
CA VAL A 359 25.07 -2.01 4.74
C VAL A 359 25.79 -1.21 5.83
N ASP A 360 26.39 -0.07 5.44
CA ASP A 360 27.01 0.91 6.34
C ASP A 360 26.16 2.20 6.47
N TYR A 361 24.87 2.11 6.16
CA TYR A 361 23.90 3.20 6.15
C TYR A 361 22.52 2.69 6.56
N GLU A 362 21.68 3.61 7.02
CA GLU A 362 20.28 3.37 7.35
C GLU A 362 19.44 3.05 6.11
N THR A 363 18.53 2.07 6.22
CA THR A 363 17.57 1.66 5.16
C THR A 363 16.15 2.11 5.52
N GLY A 364 15.11 1.28 5.31
CA GLY A 364 13.71 1.65 5.47
C GLY A 364 13.39 2.38 6.80
N PRO A 365 12.54 3.43 6.77
CA PRO A 365 12.13 4.16 7.97
C PRO A 365 10.98 3.45 8.70
N ILE A 366 10.71 3.87 9.93
CA ILE A 366 9.45 3.52 10.61
C ILE A 366 8.30 4.30 9.97
N VAL A 367 7.32 3.59 9.41
CA VAL A 367 6.10 4.21 8.87
C VAL A 367 5.00 4.18 9.92
N PHE A 368 4.35 5.32 10.15
CA PHE A 368 3.19 5.39 11.03
C PHE A 368 2.21 6.46 10.57
N GLY A 369 1.02 6.48 11.17
CA GLY A 369 0.04 7.51 10.87
C GLY A 369 -1.35 7.18 11.36
N ALA A 370 -2.24 8.15 11.24
CA ALA A 370 -3.66 8.05 11.51
C ALA A 370 -4.40 9.13 10.71
N PRO A 371 -5.73 9.02 10.51
CA PRO A 371 -6.50 10.06 9.87
C PRO A 371 -6.35 11.44 10.51
N GLY A 372 -6.25 12.47 9.67
CA GLY A 372 -6.53 13.85 10.08
C GLY A 372 -8.05 14.05 10.21
N THR A 373 -8.55 14.83 11.18
CA THR A 373 -7.82 15.64 12.16
C THR A 373 -7.47 14.91 13.46
N ASP A 374 -7.92 13.68 13.65
CA ASP A 374 -7.73 12.92 14.90
C ASP A 374 -6.25 12.82 15.29
N SER A 375 -5.37 12.60 14.32
CA SER A 375 -3.91 12.60 14.50
C SER A 375 -3.38 13.89 15.11
N GLN A 376 -4.01 15.04 14.81
CA GLN A 376 -3.62 16.35 15.34
C GLN A 376 -3.79 16.42 16.87
N HIS A 377 -4.74 15.64 17.39
CA HIS A 377 -5.06 15.56 18.81
C HIS A 377 -4.42 14.36 19.52
N ALA A 378 -3.52 13.65 18.83
CA ALA A 378 -2.79 12.51 19.38
C ALA A 378 -1.28 12.75 19.43
N PHE A 379 -0.62 12.84 18.27
CA PHE A 379 0.85 12.84 18.18
C PHE A 379 1.45 14.05 17.44
N PHE A 380 0.63 15.00 16.97
CA PHE A 380 1.15 16.19 16.29
C PHE A 380 1.94 17.12 17.21
N GLN A 381 1.74 17.05 18.53
CA GLN A 381 2.62 17.72 19.50
C GLN A 381 4.08 17.30 19.28
N LEU A 382 4.33 16.01 19.13
CA LEU A 382 5.66 15.46 18.86
C LEU A 382 6.15 15.89 17.49
N ILE A 383 5.28 15.84 16.47
CA ILE A 383 5.66 16.27 15.11
C ILE A 383 6.06 17.74 15.10
N HIS A 384 5.38 18.64 15.84
CA HIS A 384 5.64 20.09 15.82
C HIS A 384 6.80 20.56 16.70
N GLN A 385 6.91 20.03 17.92
CA GLN A 385 7.84 20.53 18.93
C GLN A 385 8.79 19.46 19.47
N GLY A 386 8.62 18.20 19.07
CA GLY A 386 9.57 17.13 19.40
C GLY A 386 10.94 17.38 18.77
N THR A 387 11.98 16.80 19.36
CA THR A 387 13.37 16.95 18.91
C THR A 387 13.69 16.11 17.68
N THR A 388 12.87 15.10 17.37
CA THR A 388 13.02 14.27 16.18
C THR A 388 12.38 14.94 14.97
N LEU A 389 13.07 14.91 13.83
CA LEU A 389 12.52 15.33 12.54
C LEU A 389 11.67 14.20 11.96
N ILE A 390 10.41 14.49 11.63
CA ILE A 390 9.46 13.54 11.05
C ILE A 390 8.86 14.15 9.78
N PRO A 391 9.33 13.73 8.58
CA PRO A 391 8.66 14.05 7.33
C PRO A 391 7.23 13.53 7.30
N CYS A 392 6.32 14.32 6.74
CA CYS A 392 4.89 14.00 6.67
C CYS A 392 4.39 13.98 5.22
N ASP A 393 3.69 12.93 4.82
CA ASP A 393 2.85 12.94 3.63
C ASP A 393 1.39 13.18 4.05
N PHE A 394 0.83 14.32 3.62
CA PHE A 394 -0.59 14.63 3.78
C PHE A 394 -1.36 14.23 2.54
N ILE A 395 -2.40 13.40 2.70
CA ILE A 395 -3.13 12.82 1.57
C ILE A 395 -4.61 13.20 1.65
N ALA A 396 -5.21 13.73 0.59
CA ALA A 396 -6.63 14.07 0.60
C ALA A 396 -7.31 14.03 -0.77
N PRO A 397 -8.59 13.65 -0.84
CA PRO A 397 -9.41 13.93 -2.00
C PRO A 397 -9.83 15.41 -2.04
N ILE A 398 -9.80 16.02 -3.22
CA ILE A 398 -10.23 17.39 -3.46
C ILE A 398 -11.76 17.46 -3.38
N ALA A 399 -12.44 16.58 -4.12
CA ALA A 399 -13.89 16.47 -4.07
C ALA A 399 -14.35 15.88 -2.72
N ALA A 400 -15.41 16.48 -2.16
CA ALA A 400 -16.03 16.00 -0.94
C ALA A 400 -16.68 14.62 -1.20
N PRO A 401 -16.40 13.60 -0.37
CA PRO A 401 -16.99 12.27 -0.52
C PRO A 401 -18.41 12.18 0.06
N SER A 402 -18.95 13.26 0.64
CA SER A 402 -20.26 13.28 1.27
C SER A 402 -21.05 14.56 0.96
N VAL A 403 -22.35 14.53 1.22
CA VAL A 403 -23.24 15.70 1.07
C VAL A 403 -22.93 16.83 2.06
N HIS A 404 -22.17 16.56 3.13
CA HIS A 404 -21.79 17.54 4.16
C HIS A 404 -20.51 18.29 3.76
N THR A 405 -20.57 19.05 2.66
CA THR A 405 -19.40 19.68 2.02
C THR A 405 -18.64 20.66 2.91
N ASP A 406 -19.31 21.31 3.88
CA ASP A 406 -18.64 22.20 4.84
C ASP A 406 -17.66 21.46 5.76
N HIS A 407 -17.97 20.21 6.15
CA HIS A 407 -17.05 19.39 6.93
C HIS A 407 -15.78 19.10 6.13
N HIS A 408 -15.92 18.77 4.84
CA HIS A 408 -14.78 18.52 3.95
C HIS A 408 -13.92 19.77 3.78
N ARG A 409 -14.54 20.94 3.63
CA ARG A 409 -13.81 22.22 3.56
C ARG A 409 -13.00 22.49 4.82
N ILE A 410 -13.57 22.26 6.01
CA ILE A 410 -12.86 22.41 7.30
C ILE A 410 -11.73 21.39 7.41
N LEU A 411 -11.95 20.14 6.99
CA LEU A 411 -10.94 19.08 6.97
C LEU A 411 -9.73 19.47 6.13
N LEU A 412 -9.95 19.93 4.88
CA LEU A 412 -8.88 20.38 3.99
C LEU A 412 -8.19 21.66 4.50
N ALA A 413 -8.94 22.60 5.11
CA ALA A 413 -8.35 23.78 5.71
C ALA A 413 -7.37 23.41 6.83
N ASN A 414 -7.71 22.42 7.65
CA ASN A 414 -6.82 21.88 8.67
C ASN A 414 -5.57 21.23 8.06
N MET A 415 -5.70 20.46 6.99
CA MET A 415 -4.55 19.87 6.29
C MET A 415 -3.55 20.93 5.82
N VAL A 416 -4.05 21.94 5.11
CA VAL A 416 -3.21 23.02 4.58
C VAL A 416 -2.59 23.82 5.73
N ALA A 417 -3.37 24.13 6.77
CA ALA A 417 -2.87 24.83 7.95
C ALA A 417 -1.74 24.06 8.65
N GLN A 418 -1.86 22.73 8.77
CA GLN A 418 -0.80 21.90 9.37
C GLN A 418 0.46 21.88 8.51
N ALA A 419 0.34 21.75 7.19
CA ALA A 419 1.49 21.80 6.28
C ALA A 419 2.21 23.15 6.34
N GLU A 420 1.46 24.26 6.40
CA GLU A 420 2.04 25.60 6.58
C GLU A 420 2.65 25.81 7.96
N ALA A 421 2.03 25.29 9.03
CA ALA A 421 2.58 25.37 10.38
C ALA A 421 3.91 24.60 10.50
N LEU A 422 4.01 23.41 9.90
CA LEU A 422 5.23 22.61 9.89
C LEU A 422 6.37 23.29 9.12
N LYS A 423 6.06 23.89 7.96
CA LYS A 423 7.04 24.65 7.19
C LYS A 423 7.49 25.89 7.94
N ASN A 424 6.54 26.72 8.35
CA ASN A 424 6.83 28.09 8.77
C ASN A 424 7.21 28.18 10.24
N GLY A 425 6.55 27.44 11.13
CA GLY A 425 6.71 27.60 12.58
C GLY A 425 6.26 28.98 13.09
N ARG A 426 6.61 29.28 14.34
CA ARG A 426 6.35 30.54 15.05
C ARG A 426 7.60 30.85 15.87
N SER A 427 8.24 32.00 15.60
CA SER A 427 9.51 32.35 16.24
C SER A 427 9.32 32.67 17.73
N LEU A 428 10.40 32.63 18.51
CA LEU A 428 10.38 33.06 19.92
C LEU A 428 9.84 34.49 20.10
N ALA A 429 10.21 35.42 19.20
CA ALA A 429 9.73 36.80 19.21
C ALA A 429 8.21 36.88 18.98
N ASP A 430 7.70 36.08 18.04
CA ASP A 430 6.25 35.96 17.76
C ASP A 430 5.49 35.17 18.86
N SER A 431 6.22 34.65 19.85
CA SER A 431 5.72 33.82 20.95
C SER A 431 5.77 34.53 22.31
N ASP A 432 5.78 35.87 22.33
CA ASP A 432 5.95 36.69 23.54
C ASP A 432 7.20 36.32 24.35
N ASN A 433 8.27 35.88 23.67
CA ASN A 433 9.50 35.35 24.27
C ASN A 433 9.29 34.14 25.20
N ASN A 434 8.24 33.35 24.99
CA ASN A 434 7.97 32.11 25.71
C ASN A 434 8.49 30.90 24.91
N PRO A 435 9.57 30.22 25.35
CA PRO A 435 10.14 29.08 24.62
C PRO A 435 9.20 27.88 24.48
N GLN A 436 8.27 27.68 25.43
CA GLN A 436 7.28 26.60 25.35
C GLN A 436 6.25 26.83 24.24
N LYS A 437 6.12 28.07 23.77
CA LYS A 437 5.24 28.47 22.68
C LYS A 437 5.97 28.59 21.33
N GLU A 438 7.28 28.41 21.29
CA GLU A 438 8.03 28.46 20.04
C GLU A 438 7.75 27.21 19.19
N PHE A 439 7.59 27.41 17.88
CA PHE A 439 7.52 26.34 16.89
C PHE A 439 8.68 26.57 15.92
N THR A 440 9.67 25.68 15.92
CA THR A 440 10.89 25.85 15.12
C THR A 440 10.65 25.87 13.62
N GLY A 441 9.51 25.34 13.16
CA GLY A 441 9.21 25.16 11.74
C GLY A 441 10.26 24.27 11.07
N ASN A 442 10.48 24.48 9.77
CA ASN A 442 11.47 23.74 8.99
C ASN A 442 11.24 22.20 9.01
N ARG A 443 9.99 21.77 9.17
CA ARG A 443 9.58 20.36 9.19
C ARG A 443 8.97 19.97 7.85
N PRO A 444 9.55 18.99 7.14
CA PRO A 444 9.20 18.75 5.74
C PRO A 444 7.86 18.05 5.59
N SER A 445 7.10 18.43 4.57
CA SER A 445 5.87 17.73 4.21
C SER A 445 5.58 17.74 2.71
N SER A 446 4.86 16.72 2.26
CA SER A 446 4.26 16.64 0.93
C SER A 446 2.74 16.79 1.05
N LEU A 447 2.10 17.42 0.06
CA LEU A 447 0.65 17.27 -0.16
C LEU A 447 0.45 16.35 -1.36
N ILE A 448 -0.29 15.27 -1.16
CA ILE A 448 -0.70 14.33 -2.19
C ILE A 448 -2.22 14.44 -2.32
N LEU A 449 -2.65 15.14 -3.37
CA LEU A 449 -4.07 15.40 -3.61
C LEU A 449 -4.56 14.50 -4.74
N MET A 450 -5.76 13.96 -4.58
CA MET A 450 -6.48 13.25 -5.64
C MET A 450 -7.77 13.98 -5.97
N ASP A 451 -8.22 13.98 -7.22
CA ASP A 451 -9.44 14.69 -7.61
C ASP A 451 -10.66 14.24 -6.78
N ARG A 452 -10.78 12.93 -6.53
CA ARG A 452 -11.79 12.33 -5.65
C ARG A 452 -11.30 10.97 -5.12
N LEU A 453 -11.91 10.49 -4.05
CA LEU A 453 -11.69 9.12 -3.56
C LEU A 453 -12.66 8.17 -4.29
N ASP A 454 -12.20 7.61 -5.40
CA ASP A 454 -12.89 6.58 -6.18
C ASP A 454 -11.92 5.40 -6.46
N PRO A 455 -12.39 4.27 -7.03
CA PRO A 455 -11.53 3.13 -7.28
C PRO A 455 -10.29 3.48 -8.12
N TYR A 456 -10.45 4.30 -9.16
CA TYR A 456 -9.37 4.66 -10.07
C TYR A 456 -8.25 5.44 -9.34
N HIS A 457 -8.60 6.54 -8.67
CA HIS A 457 -7.59 7.38 -8.00
C HIS A 457 -6.98 6.69 -6.79
N LEU A 458 -7.74 5.82 -6.09
CA LEU A 458 -7.17 4.96 -5.04
C LEU A 458 -6.15 3.99 -5.62
N GLY A 459 -6.42 3.40 -6.79
CA GLY A 459 -5.48 2.52 -7.49
C GLY A 459 -4.18 3.24 -7.84
N GLN A 460 -4.28 4.47 -8.35
CA GLN A 460 -3.12 5.32 -8.63
C GLN A 460 -2.30 5.60 -7.35
N LEU A 461 -2.96 5.95 -6.24
CA LEU A 461 -2.29 6.25 -4.97
C LEU A 461 -1.53 5.03 -4.43
N ILE A 462 -2.13 3.85 -4.47
CA ILE A 462 -1.49 2.62 -3.97
C ILE A 462 -0.27 2.30 -4.83
N ALA A 463 -0.41 2.31 -6.17
CA ALA A 463 0.70 2.08 -7.10
C ALA A 463 1.82 3.13 -6.97
N LEU A 464 1.48 4.38 -6.67
CA LEU A 464 2.45 5.44 -6.39
C LEU A 464 3.37 5.05 -5.23
N TYR A 465 2.80 4.53 -4.14
CA TYR A 465 3.57 4.09 -2.99
C TYR A 465 4.33 2.79 -3.25
N GLU A 466 3.77 1.82 -3.99
CA GLU A 466 4.50 0.61 -4.39
C GLU A 466 5.79 0.97 -5.16
N HIS A 467 5.68 1.89 -6.14
CA HIS A 467 6.83 2.34 -6.92
C HIS A 467 7.80 3.19 -6.11
N LYS A 468 7.32 4.02 -5.16
CA LYS A 468 8.18 4.75 -4.22
C LYS A 468 9.04 3.76 -3.41
N VAL A 469 8.43 2.71 -2.86
CA VAL A 469 9.12 1.68 -2.08
C VAL A 469 10.17 0.96 -2.94
N PHE A 470 9.82 0.61 -4.19
CA PHE A 470 10.78 0.05 -5.15
C PHE A 470 11.97 0.97 -5.40
N VAL A 471 11.73 2.25 -5.72
CA VAL A 471 12.79 3.24 -5.97
C VAL A 471 13.74 3.31 -4.77
N GLN A 472 13.20 3.38 -3.55
CA GLN A 472 14.03 3.42 -2.35
C GLN A 472 14.87 2.14 -2.17
N GLY A 473 14.31 0.97 -2.45
CA GLY A 473 15.05 -0.29 -2.45
C GLY A 473 16.23 -0.29 -3.42
N ILE A 474 16.02 0.22 -4.63
CA ILE A 474 17.09 0.34 -5.63
C ILE A 474 18.16 1.33 -5.16
N LEU A 475 17.75 2.51 -4.67
CA LEU A 475 18.67 3.53 -4.17
C LEU A 475 19.56 2.99 -3.03
N TRP A 476 18.99 2.24 -2.09
CA TRP A 476 19.72 1.60 -0.98
C TRP A 476 20.46 0.33 -1.37
N ASN A 477 20.41 -0.09 -2.63
CA ASN A 477 21.03 -1.33 -3.10
C ASN A 477 20.56 -2.58 -2.34
N ILE A 478 19.29 -2.67 -1.93
CA ILE A 478 18.72 -3.80 -1.16
C ILE A 478 17.69 -4.59 -1.98
N ASN A 479 17.35 -5.80 -1.53
CA ASN A 479 16.25 -6.58 -2.10
C ASN A 479 14.93 -6.21 -1.41
N SER A 480 14.03 -5.53 -2.11
CA SER A 480 12.71 -5.12 -1.57
C SER A 480 11.68 -6.25 -1.52
N PHE A 481 12.02 -7.45 -2.00
CA PHE A 481 11.03 -8.47 -2.35
C PHE A 481 11.14 -9.77 -1.57
N ASP A 482 12.19 -9.96 -0.78
CA ASP A 482 12.27 -11.01 0.22
C ASP A 482 11.81 -10.52 1.62
N GLN A 483 11.73 -11.45 2.58
CA GLN A 483 11.38 -11.18 3.98
C GLN A 483 11.98 -12.18 4.97
N TRP A 484 13.23 -12.61 4.78
CA TRP A 484 13.89 -13.63 5.63
C TRP A 484 13.84 -13.37 7.14
N GLY A 485 13.70 -12.09 7.55
CA GLY A 485 13.63 -11.71 8.96
C GLY A 485 12.41 -12.25 9.73
N VAL A 486 11.40 -12.81 9.05
CA VAL A 486 10.18 -13.35 9.70
C VAL A 486 10.25 -14.85 9.99
N GLU A 487 11.30 -15.56 9.57
CA GLU A 487 11.36 -17.03 9.69
C GLU A 487 11.87 -17.56 11.04
N LEU A 488 12.51 -16.71 11.87
CA LEU A 488 13.16 -17.15 13.11
C LEU A 488 12.17 -17.42 14.26
N GLY A 489 11.07 -16.67 14.31
CA GLY A 489 10.04 -16.77 15.35
C GLY A 489 9.03 -17.85 15.01
#